data_AF-W4VQE0-F1
#
_entry.id   AF-W4VQE0-F1
#
_cell.length_a   1.000
_cell.length_b   1.000
_cell.length_c   1.000
_cell.angle_alpha   90.00
_cell.angle_beta   90.00
_cell.angle_gamma   90.00
#
_symmetry.space_group_name_H-M   'P 1'
#
loop_
_entity.id
_entity.type
_entity.pdbx_description
1 polymer ?
#
loop_
_entity_poly.entity_id
_entity_poly.type
_entity_poly.pdbx_seq_one_letter_code
_entity_poly.pdbx_strand_id
1 'polypeptide(L)' 'MYISRLVKPSGIKTTRIAHGLPMGGDLEYADEVTLSKALEGRREV' A
#
# COMPACT_ATOMS: atom_id res chain seq x y z
N MET A 1 12.04 -3.50 -2.89
CA MET A 1 11.73 -4.86 -2.36
C MET A 1 13.03 -5.66 -2.32
N TYR A 2 13.72 -5.70 -1.18
CA TYR A 2 14.92 -6.53 -0.99
C TYR A 2 14.55 -7.87 -0.34
N ILE A 3 13.91 -7.83 0.82
CA ILE A 3 13.45 -9.01 1.57
C ILE A 3 12.53 -9.90 0.72
N SER A 4 11.55 -9.31 0.01
CA SER A 4 10.67 -10.09 -0.87
C SER A 4 11.40 -10.83 -1.99
N ARG A 5 12.56 -10.33 -2.48
CA ARG A 5 13.36 -11.05 -3.48
C ARG A 5 14.10 -12.24 -2.86
N LEU A 6 14.60 -12.07 -1.63
CA LEU A 6 15.31 -13.12 -0.91
C LEU A 6 14.37 -14.28 -0.51
N VAL A 7 13.13 -13.97 -0.15
CA VAL A 7 12.15 -14.96 0.34
C VAL A 7 11.36 -15.62 -0.79
N LYS A 8 11.39 -15.07 -2.01
CA LYS A 8 10.66 -15.61 -3.18
C LYS A 8 10.95 -17.09 -3.47
N PRO A 9 12.20 -17.60 -3.40
CA PRO A 9 12.50 -19.01 -3.65
C PRO A 9 11.93 -19.97 -2.60
N SER A 10 11.62 -19.48 -1.39
CA SER A 10 11.11 -20.30 -0.28
C SER A 10 9.63 -20.69 -0.44
N GLY A 11 8.95 -20.24 -1.51
CA GLY A 11 7.53 -20.52 -1.73
C GLY A 11 6.58 -19.81 -0.76
N ILE A 12 7.09 -18.90 0.08
CA ILE A 12 6.29 -18.18 1.08
C ILE A 12 5.54 -17.03 0.41
N LYS A 13 4.21 -16.98 0.62
CA LYS A 13 3.38 -15.86 0.17
C LYS A 13 3.82 -14.59 0.87
N THR A 14 4.41 -13.67 0.12
CA THR A 14 4.86 -12.38 0.64
C THR A 14 3.86 -11.30 0.24
N THR A 15 3.33 -10.55 1.21
CA THR A 15 2.46 -9.39 0.98
C THR A 15 3.06 -8.13 1.60
N ARG A 16 2.51 -6.97 1.24
CA ARG A 16 2.90 -5.67 1.80
C ARG A 16 1.64 -5.00 2.34
N ILE A 17 1.80 -4.29 3.47
CA ILE A 17 0.73 -3.47 4.03
C ILE A 17 0.26 -2.43 3.01
N ALA A 18 -1.02 -2.09 3.06
CA ALA A 18 -1.57 -1.04 2.22
C ALA A 18 -0.83 0.28 2.47
N HIS A 19 -0.66 1.07 1.41
CA HIS A 19 -0.21 2.45 1.48
C HIS A 19 -1.34 3.29 0.90
N GLY A 20 -1.73 4.33 1.62
CA GLY A 20 -2.87 5.15 1.26
C GLY A 20 -3.30 5.98 2.48
N LEU A 21 -4.56 6.39 2.48
CA LEU A 21 -5.09 7.26 3.53
C LEU A 21 -5.21 6.53 4.88
N PRO A 22 -4.88 7.20 5.99
CA PRO A 22 -5.15 6.67 7.32
C PRO A 22 -6.65 6.71 7.63
N MET A 23 -7.09 5.81 8.51
CA MET A 23 -8.46 5.86 9.03
C MET A 23 -8.67 7.14 9.85
N GLY A 24 -9.79 7.83 9.62
CA GLY A 24 -10.13 9.07 10.32
C GLY A 24 -9.35 10.31 9.86
N GLY A 25 -8.57 10.21 8.77
CA GLY A 25 -7.97 11.37 8.12
C GLY A 25 -8.90 11.99 7.08
N ASP A 26 -8.89 13.32 6.99
CA ASP A 26 -9.64 14.05 5.97
C ASP A 26 -8.82 14.24 4.69
N LEU A 27 -9.49 14.16 3.55
CA LEU A 27 -8.86 14.27 2.23
C LEU A 27 -8.18 15.62 2.01
N GLU A 28 -8.74 16.69 2.57
CA GLU A 28 -8.26 18.07 2.40
C GLU A 28 -6.86 18.29 2.99
N TYR A 29 -6.46 17.47 3.96
CA TYR A 29 -5.14 17.55 4.61
C TYR A 29 -4.18 16.45 4.15
N ALA A 30 -4.61 15.56 3.25
CA ALA A 30 -3.75 14.52 2.73
C ALA A 30 -2.82 15.08 1.64
N ASP A 31 -1.56 14.63 1.64
CA ASP A 31 -0.63 14.98 0.59
C ASP A 31 -0.97 14.26 -0.72
N GLU A 32 -0.59 14.87 -1.85
CA GLU A 32 -0.89 14.38 -3.19
C GLU A 32 -0.33 12.97 -3.44
N VAL A 33 0.84 12.64 -2.87
CA VAL A 33 1.46 11.32 -3.06
C VAL A 33 0.67 10.24 -2.33
N THR A 34 0.16 10.53 -1.13
CA THR A 34 -0.72 9.63 -0.37
C THR A 34 -2.05 9.43 -1.08
N LEU A 35 -2.67 10.51 -1.58
CA LEU A 35 -3.91 10.45 -2.35
C LEU A 35 -3.74 9.62 -3.63
N SER A 36 -2.67 9.87 -4.39
CA SER A 36 -2.36 9.12 -5.60
C SER A 36 -2.21 7.62 -5.31
N LYS A 37 -1.42 7.25 -4.30
CA LYS A 37 -1.26 5.84 -3.88
C LYS A 37 -2.57 5.20 -3.43
N ALA A 38 -3.43 5.93 -2.73
CA ALA A 38 -4.73 5.43 -2.28
C ALA A 38 -5.66 5.16 -3.47
N LEU A 39 -5.63 6.03 -4.48
CA LEU A 39 -6.43 5.89 -5.71
C LEU A 39 -5.91 4.75 -6.59
N GLU A 40 -4.60 4.67 -6.81
CA GLU A 40 -3.95 3.56 -7.55
C GLU A 40 -4.23 2.20 -6.91
N GLY A 41 -4.25 2.16 -5.57
CA GLY A 41 -4.49 0.96 -4.78
C GLY A 41 -5.96 0.65 -4.46
N ARG A 42 -6.92 1.43 -4.98
CA ARG A 42 -8.36 1.28 -4.68
C ARG A 42 -8.88 -0.09 -5.13
N ARG A 43 -9.73 -0.71 -4.32
CA ARG A 43 -10.38 -2.00 -4.60
C ARG A 43 -11.90 -1.85 -4.55
N GLU A 44 -12.60 -2.79 -5.19
CA GLU A 44 -14.05 -2.95 -5.05
C GLU A 44 -14.41 -3.26 -3.59
N VAL A 45 -15.64 -2.90 -3.21
CA VAL A 45 -16.20 -3.13 -1.88
C VAL A 45 -16.86 -4.49 -1.83
#